data_AF-A0A2D6XEA2-F1
#
_entry.id   AF-A0A2D6XEA2-F1
#
_cell.length_a   1.000
_cell.length_b   1.000
_cell.length_c   1.000
_cell.angle_alpha   90.00
_cell.angle_beta   90.00
_cell.angle_gamma   90.00
#
_symmetry.space_group_name_H-M   'P 1'
#
loop_
_entity.id
_entity.type
_entity.pdbx_description
1 polymer ?
#
loop_
_entity_poly.entity_id
_entity_poly.type
_entity_poly.pdbx_seq_one_letter_code
_entity_poly.pdbx_strand_id
1 'polypeptide(L)'
;MRVIAYTYEADVHCIDCTENTFGEKFTKMRGLSDYFLPDDREGNRVHPLFDIDEWQEFDEGFLSENPTQYLACGDCHEIIETYTVEGVTA
;
A
#
# COMPACT_ATOMS: atom_id res chain seq x y z
N MET A 1 -10.79 -6.11 -6.96
CA MET A 1 -9.50 -6.79 -6.75
C MET A 1 -8.49 -6.35 -7.79
N ARG A 2 -7.87 -5.22 -7.49
CA ARG A 2 -6.72 -4.65 -8.18
C ARG A 2 -5.64 -4.42 -7.14
N VAL A 3 -4.37 -4.56 -7.53
CA VAL A 3 -3.25 -4.14 -6.70
C VAL A 3 -3.22 -2.62 -6.68
N ILE A 4 -3.16 -2.02 -5.50
CA ILE A 4 -3.07 -0.57 -5.28
C ILE A 4 -1.69 -0.13 -4.81
N ALA A 5 -0.95 -1.02 -4.15
CA ALA A 5 0.38 -0.76 -3.62
C ALA A 5 1.16 -2.07 -3.41
N TYR A 6 2.40 -1.97 -2.93
CA TYR A 6 3.19 -3.11 -2.48
C TYR A 6 3.78 -2.82 -1.10
N THR A 7 3.90 -3.84 -0.26
CA THR A 7 4.58 -3.75 1.04
C THR A 7 5.94 -4.42 0.97
N TYR A 8 6.97 -3.68 1.41
CA TYR A 8 8.36 -4.11 1.56
C TYR A 8 9.11 -3.15 2.47
N GLU A 9 10.21 -3.60 3.09
CA GLU A 9 11.00 -2.78 4.04
C GLU A 9 10.15 -2.14 5.17
N ALA A 10 9.10 -2.85 5.61
CA ALA A 10 8.13 -2.42 6.63
C ALA A 10 7.22 -1.22 6.27
N ASP A 11 7.27 -0.74 5.02
CA ASP A 11 6.46 0.37 4.52
C ASP A 11 5.54 -0.05 3.38
N VAL A 12 4.60 0.84 3.03
CA VAL A 12 3.74 0.73 1.85
C VAL A 12 4.30 1.60 0.74
N HIS A 13 4.36 1.07 -0.49
CA HIS A 13 4.93 1.77 -1.64
C HIS A 13 3.98 1.78 -2.83
N CYS A 14 3.86 2.93 -3.49
CA CYS A 14 3.01 3.07 -4.66
C CYS A 14 3.56 2.24 -5.84
N ILE A 15 2.71 2.02 -6.84
CA ILE A 15 3.04 1.29 -8.07
C ILE A 15 4.29 1.89 -8.72
N ASP A 16 4.38 3.20 -8.83
CA ASP A 16 5.47 3.90 -9.53
C ASP A 16 6.80 3.77 -8.78
N CYS A 17 6.81 3.93 -7.45
CA CYS A 17 8.01 3.71 -6.62
C CYS A 17 8.45 2.24 -6.65
N THR A 18 7.49 1.31 -6.64
CA THR A 18 7.80 -0.13 -6.77
C THR A 18 8.39 -0.43 -8.15
N GLU A 19 7.84 0.12 -9.24
CA GLU A 19 8.38 -0.04 -10.59
C GLU A 19 9.79 0.54 -10.70
N ASN A 20 10.03 1.71 -10.12
CA ASN A 20 11.35 2.33 -10.10
C ASN A 20 12.38 1.49 -9.30
N THR A 21 11.95 0.88 -8.20
CA THR A 21 12.81 0.05 -7.34
C THR A 21 13.14 -1.30 -7.97
N PHE A 22 12.17 -1.97 -8.59
CA PHE A 22 12.31 -3.36 -9.05
C PHE A 22 12.49 -3.50 -10.56
N GLY A 23 12.25 -2.45 -11.35
CA GLY A 23 12.46 -2.42 -12.80
C GLY A 23 11.79 -3.59 -13.53
N GLU A 24 12.55 -4.34 -14.33
CA GLU A 24 12.02 -5.51 -15.07
C GLU A 24 11.39 -6.60 -14.18
N LYS A 25 11.77 -6.68 -12.90
CA LYS A 25 11.14 -7.62 -11.96
C LYS A 25 9.70 -7.20 -11.66
N PHE A 26 9.40 -5.91 -11.71
CA PHE A 26 8.05 -5.37 -11.50
C PHE A 26 7.05 -5.85 -12.56
N THR A 27 7.46 -5.87 -13.84
CA THR A 27 6.61 -6.36 -14.94
C THR A 27 6.18 -7.82 -14.70
N LYS A 28 7.02 -8.61 -14.05
CA LYS A 28 6.70 -10.00 -13.68
C LYS A 28 5.73 -10.06 -12.49
N MET A 29 5.81 -9.12 -11.55
CA MET A 29 4.90 -9.05 -10.40
C MET A 29 3.46 -8.72 -10.82
N ARG A 30 3.27 -7.94 -11.88
CA ARG A 30 1.95 -7.42 -12.30
C ARG A 30 0.94 -8.46 -12.83
N GLY A 31 1.29 -9.75 -12.83
CA GLY A 31 0.43 -10.82 -13.34
C GLY A 31 0.68 -12.20 -12.73
N LEU A 32 1.40 -12.30 -11.61
CA LEU A 32 1.74 -13.58 -11.00
C LEU A 32 1.02 -13.78 -9.66
N SER A 33 0.77 -15.05 -9.33
CA SER A 33 0.46 -15.45 -7.95
C SER A 33 1.66 -15.21 -7.05
N ASP A 34 1.44 -15.12 -5.74
CA ASP A 34 2.42 -14.75 -4.70
C ASP A 34 3.76 -15.51 -4.76
N TYR A 35 3.82 -16.63 -5.47
CA TYR A 35 5.00 -17.48 -5.66
C TYR A 35 6.16 -16.84 -6.45
N PHE A 36 5.94 -15.74 -7.18
CA PHE A 36 6.98 -15.13 -8.03
C PHE A 36 7.37 -13.70 -7.64
N LEU A 37 6.93 -13.26 -6.48
CA LEU A 37 7.27 -11.93 -5.98
C LEU A 37 8.77 -11.90 -5.57
N PRO A 38 9.52 -10.85 -5.92
CA PRO A 38 10.93 -10.73 -5.55
C PRO A 38 11.06 -10.53 -4.03
N ASP A 39 12.28 -10.69 -3.55
CA ASP A 39 12.65 -10.25 -2.20
C ASP A 39 13.21 -8.81 -2.28
N ASP A 40 13.00 -8.04 -1.21
CA ASP A 40 13.55 -6.69 -1.03
C ASP A 40 15.05 -6.72 -0.67
N ARG A 41 15.62 -5.57 -0.27
CA ARG A 41 17.05 -5.48 0.06
C ARG A 41 17.42 -6.15 1.38
N GLU A 42 16.44 -6.37 2.25
CA GLU A 42 16.60 -7.05 3.54
C GLU A 42 16.34 -8.56 3.43
N GLY A 43 15.89 -9.03 2.26
CA GLY A 43 15.56 -10.42 2.00
C GLY A 43 14.14 -10.79 2.42
N ASN A 44 13.27 -9.81 2.67
CA ASN A 44 11.85 -10.04 2.92
C ASN A 44 11.09 -10.11 1.60
N ARG A 45 10.04 -10.93 1.55
CA ARG A 45 9.20 -11.04 0.37
C ARG A 45 8.42 -9.73 0.17
N VAL A 46 8.40 -9.22 -1.07
CA VAL A 46 7.51 -8.11 -1.44
C VAL A 46 6.08 -8.64 -1.54
N HIS A 47 5.09 -7.96 -0.95
CA HIS A 47 3.69 -8.39 -1.00
C HIS A 47 2.80 -7.35 -1.71
N PRO A 48 1.88 -7.76 -2.61
CA PRO A 48 0.88 -6.85 -3.14
C PRO A 48 -0.13 -6.47 -2.06
N LEU A 49 -0.56 -5.22 -2.08
CA LEU A 49 -1.73 -4.73 -1.35
C LEU A 49 -2.87 -4.51 -2.34
N PHE A 50 -4.03 -5.12 -2.08
CA PHE A 50 -5.20 -5.05 -2.93
C PHE A 50 -6.21 -4.00 -2.44
N ASP A 51 -7.04 -3.48 -3.36
CA ASP A 51 -8.18 -2.58 -3.09
C ASP A 51 -9.25 -3.16 -2.14
N ILE A 52 -9.15 -4.43 -1.79
CA ILE A 52 -10.05 -5.12 -0.86
C ILE A 52 -9.38 -5.47 0.46
N ASP A 53 -8.06 -5.28 0.57
CA ASP A 53 -7.35 -5.55 1.80
C ASP A 53 -7.65 -4.46 2.82
N GLU A 54 -7.74 -4.87 4.08
CA GLU A 54 -7.88 -3.93 5.19
C GLU A 54 -6.50 -3.36 5.52
N TRP A 55 -6.37 -2.04 5.46
CA TRP A 55 -5.20 -1.29 5.88
C TRP A 55 -5.63 -0.18 6.84
N GLN A 56 -4.71 0.26 7.70
CA GLN A 56 -4.98 1.30 8.68
C GLN A 56 -3.74 2.15 8.93
N GLU A 57 -3.82 3.42 8.53
CA GLU A 57 -2.84 4.45 8.84
C GLU A 57 -3.54 5.53 9.68
N PHE A 58 -2.97 5.81 10.85
CA PHE A 58 -3.53 6.76 11.80
C PHE A 58 -2.84 8.11 11.65
N ASP A 59 -3.59 9.16 11.36
CA ASP A 59 -3.13 10.53 11.54
C ASP A 59 -3.50 11.07 12.93
N GLU A 60 -3.03 12.27 13.26
CA GLU A 60 -3.41 12.96 14.50
C GLU A 60 -4.93 13.24 14.60
N GLY A 61 -5.63 13.22 13.45
CA GLY A 61 -7.07 13.36 13.30
C GLY A 61 -7.88 12.10 13.58
N PHE A 62 -7.25 10.96 13.92
CA PHE A 62 -7.96 9.73 14.28
C PHE A 62 -8.93 9.91 15.47
N LEU A 63 -8.68 10.89 16.33
CA LEU A 63 -9.57 11.24 17.45
C LEU A 63 -10.72 12.20 17.06
N SER A 64 -10.86 12.54 15.77
CA SER A 64 -11.96 13.37 15.28
C SER A 64 -13.27 12.59 15.14
N GLU A 65 -14.39 13.31 15.08
CA GLU A 65 -15.73 12.72 14.92
C GLU A 65 -15.90 11.93 13.61
N ASN A 66 -15.14 12.28 12.58
CA ASN A 66 -15.13 11.62 11.27
C ASN A 66 -13.66 11.41 10.84
N PRO A 67 -12.95 10.42 11.41
CA PRO A 67 -11.55 10.22 11.12
C PRO A 67 -11.37 9.88 9.65
N THR A 68 -10.40 10.53 9.02
CA THR A 68 -9.96 10.22 7.66
C THR A 68 -8.66 9.45 7.75
N GLN A 69 -8.67 8.24 7.22
CA GLN A 69 -7.47 7.43 7.02
C GLN A 69 -6.95 7.71 5.61
N TYR A 70 -5.64 7.86 5.48
CA TYR A 70 -4.97 7.89 4.18
C TYR A 70 -3.93 6.78 4.17
N LEU A 71 -3.72 6.18 3.01
CA LEU A 71 -2.62 5.27 2.76
C LEU A 71 -1.57 6.05 1.98
N ALA A 72 -0.39 6.28 2.55
CA ALA A 72 0.67 7.01 1.88
C ALA A 72 1.83 6.10 1.43
N CYS A 73 2.54 6.52 0.38
CA CYS A 73 3.78 5.86 -0.02
C CYS A 73 4.93 6.26 0.91
N GLY A 74 5.69 5.29 1.44
CA GLY A 74 6.87 5.53 2.28
C GLY A 74 8.02 6.26 1.55
N ASP A 75 8.14 6.08 0.22
CA ASP A 75 9.18 6.72 -0.59
C ASP A 75 8.83 8.17 -1.00
N CYS A 76 7.66 8.37 -1.62
CA CYS A 76 7.29 9.65 -2.23
C CYS A 76 6.22 10.45 -1.45
N HIS A 77 5.64 9.85 -0.41
CA HIS A 77 4.56 10.41 0.42
C HIS A 77 3.28 10.78 -0.36
N GLU A 78 3.11 10.29 -1.59
CA GLU A 78 1.85 10.43 -2.31
C GLU A 78 0.75 9.61 -1.62
N ILE A 79 -0.46 10.18 -1.57
CA ILE A 79 -1.64 9.49 -1.05
C ILE A 79 -2.13 8.50 -2.11
N ILE A 80 -2.05 7.22 -1.80
CA ILE A 80 -2.48 6.09 -2.63
C ILE A 80 -4.00 5.91 -2.54
N GLU A 81 -4.54 5.96 -1.33
CA GLU A 81 -5.96 5.79 -1.06
C GLU A 81 -6.39 6.62 0.16
N THR A 82 -7.68 6.94 0.24
CA THR A 82 -8.26 7.66 1.36
C THR A 82 -9.60 7.04 1.71
N TYR A 83 -9.85 6.88 3.00
CA TYR A 83 -11.09 6.36 3.54
C TYR A 83 -11.55 7.23 4.71
N THR A 84 -12.71 7.84 4.60
CA THR A 84 -13.34 8.59 5.70
C THR A 84 -14.43 7.75 6.33
N VAL A 85 -14.36 7.54 7.63
CA VAL A 85 -15.46 6.94 8.38
C VAL A 85 -16.54 8.00 8.54
N GLU A 86 -17.64 7.87 7.80
CA GLU A 86 -18.83 8.69 8.06
C GLU A 86 -19.45 8.23 9.37
N GLY A 87 -19.58 9.15 10.34
CA GLY A 87 -20.24 8.87 11.60
C GLY A 87 -21.64 8.31 11.37
N VAL A 88 -21.92 7.14 11.94
CA VAL A 88 -23.27 6.56 11.92
C VAL A 88 -24.17 7.47 12.74
N THR A 89 -24.98 8.30 12.09
CA THR A 89 -26.09 8.99 12.77
C THR A 89 -27.06 7.91 13.26
N ALA A 90 -27.16 7.79 14.58
CA ALA A 90 -28.05 6.85 15.27
C ALA A 90 -29.54 7.13 15.01
#